data_AF-A0AAV2NLM5-F1
#
_entry.id   AF-A0AAV2NLM5-F1
#
_cell.length_a   1.000
_cell.length_b   1.000
_cell.length_c   1.000
_cell.angle_alpha   90.00
_cell.angle_beta   90.00
_cell.angle_gamma   90.00
#
_symmetry.space_group_name_H-M   'P 1'
#
loop_
_entity.id
_entity.type
_entity.pdbx_description
1 polymer ?
#
loop_
_entity_poly.entity_id
_entity_poly.type
_entity_poly.pdbx_seq_one_letter_code
_entity_poly.pdbx_strand_id
1 'polypeptide(L)' 'MGHITIKQRCVIHNCILCNDCTIEEGTELKDCLVGAQHIVTSGNQHSREVLTHAHRLIEI' A
#
# COMPACT_ATOMS: atom_id res chain seq x y z
N MET A 1 -10.96 -9.03 -10.77
CA MET A 1 -11.09 -7.58 -10.99
C MET A 1 -10.38 -6.90 -9.83
N GLY A 2 -9.38 -6.06 -10.10
CA GLY A 2 -8.64 -5.37 -9.04
C GLY A 2 -9.47 -4.26 -8.42
N HIS A 3 -9.64 -4.29 -7.11
CA HIS A 3 -10.28 -3.21 -6.35
C HIS A 3 -9.20 -2.47 -5.56
N ILE A 4 -9.22 -1.14 -5.56
CA ILE A 4 -8.27 -0.31 -4.79
C ILE A 4 -9.06 0.79 -4.13
N THR A 5 -8.88 0.98 -2.83
CA THR A 5 -9.51 2.05 -2.06
C THR A 5 -8.45 3.07 -1.66
N ILE A 6 -8.63 4.34 -2.01
CA ILE A 6 -7.74 5.44 -1.60
C ILE A 6 -8.59 6.50 -0.91
N LYS A 7 -8.27 6.81 0.36
CA LYS A 7 -8.95 7.86 1.13
C LYS A 7 -8.40 9.25 0.79
N GLN A 8 -8.97 10.28 1.42
CA GLN A 8 -8.60 11.67 1.16
C GLN A 8 -7.20 12.00 1.67
N ARG A 9 -6.65 13.14 1.19
CA ARG A 9 -5.35 13.68 1.64
C ARG A 9 -4.15 12.74 1.47
N CYS A 10 -4.22 11.77 0.55
CA CYS A 10 -3.11 10.89 0.25
C CYS A 10 -2.18 11.50 -0.81
N VAL A 11 -0.87 11.29 -0.65
CA VAL A 11 0.15 11.60 -1.66
C VAL A 11 0.73 10.29 -2.14
N ILE A 12 0.59 9.98 -3.43
CA ILE A 12 1.10 8.73 -4.01
C ILE A 12 1.97 9.09 -5.20
N HIS A 13 3.26 8.78 -5.12
CA HIS A 13 4.23 9.12 -6.15
C HIS A 13 5.08 7.91 -6.51
N ASN A 14 5.09 7.54 -7.80
CA ASN A 14 5.87 6.42 -8.32
C ASN A 14 5.66 5.09 -7.55
N CYS A 15 4.42 4.78 -7.16
CA CYS A 15 4.09 3.59 -6.37
C CYS A 15 3.35 2.53 -7.20
N ILE A 16 3.50 1.27 -6.82
CA ILE A 16 2.74 0.14 -7.37
C ILE A 16 1.73 -0.33 -6.31
N LEU A 17 0.45 -0.33 -6.67
CA LEU A 17 -0.64 -0.75 -5.79
C LEU A 17 -1.24 -2.06 -6.30
N CYS A 18 -1.18 -3.11 -5.49
CA CYS A 18 -1.76 -4.41 -5.82
C CYS A 18 -3.27 -4.49 -5.48
N ASN A 19 -3.91 -5.56 -5.95
CA ASN A 19 -5.36 -5.77 -5.80
C ASN A 19 -5.82 -5.80 -4.34
N ASP A 20 -7.00 -5.25 -4.09
CA ASP A 20 -7.69 -5.18 -2.81
C ASP A 20 -6.91 -4.40 -1.74
N CYS A 21 -6.00 -3.51 -2.13
CA CYS A 21 -5.32 -2.63 -1.17
C CYS A 21 -6.19 -1.44 -0.75
N THR A 22 -5.96 -0.97 0.47
CA THR A 22 -6.62 0.22 1.04
C THR A 22 -5.55 1.18 1.54
N ILE A 23 -5.60 2.42 1.05
CA ILE A 23 -4.75 3.52 1.49
C ILE A 23 -5.60 4.45 2.35
N GLU A 24 -5.29 4.51 3.64
CA GLU A 24 -6.00 5.34 4.60
C GLU A 24 -5.65 6.83 4.46
N GLU A 25 -6.47 7.69 5.08
CA GLU A 25 -6.37 9.14 4.92
C GLU A 25 -5.04 9.70 5.43
N GLY A 26 -4.50 10.70 4.71
CA GLY A 26 -3.27 11.39 5.11
C GLY A 26 -2.00 10.57 4.91
N THR A 27 -2.04 9.50 4.11
CA THR A 27 -0.88 8.66 3.84
C THR A 27 0.00 9.28 2.74
N GLU A 28 1.31 9.30 2.94
CA GLU A 28 2.27 9.59 1.87
C GLU A 28 3.04 8.33 1.46
N LEU A 29 3.00 8.00 0.17
CA LEU A 29 3.74 6.90 -0.44
C LEU A 29 4.64 7.43 -1.56
N LYS A 30 5.95 7.16 -1.49
CA LYS A 30 6.93 7.56 -2.50
C LYS A 30 7.85 6.40 -2.85
N ASP A 31 7.79 5.93 -4.10
CA ASP A 31 8.59 4.77 -4.57
C ASP A 31 8.26 3.46 -3.80
N CYS A 32 7.00 3.26 -3.42
CA CYS A 32 6.55 2.12 -2.61
C CYS A 32 5.81 1.05 -3.41
N LEU A 33 5.89 -0.21 -2.97
CA LEU A 33 5.05 -1.31 -3.46
C LEU A 33 4.07 -1.74 -2.37
N VAL A 34 2.77 -1.59 -2.62
CA VAL A 34 1.71 -2.01 -1.70
C VAL A 34 1.16 -3.36 -2.14
N GLY A 35 1.30 -4.36 -1.27
CA GLY A 35 0.85 -5.73 -1.51
C GLY A 35 -0.65 -5.88 -1.60
N ALA A 36 -1.07 -7.02 -2.16
CA ALA A 36 -2.50 -7.33 -2.28
C ALA A 36 -3.13 -7.51 -0.90
N GLN A 37 -4.36 -7.02 -0.72
CA GLN A 37 -5.10 -7.04 0.55
C GLN A 37 -4.35 -6.35 1.71
N HIS A 38 -3.46 -5.41 1.39
CA HIS A 38 -2.74 -4.63 2.39
C HIS A 38 -3.47 -3.32 2.71
N ILE A 39 -3.48 -2.95 3.98
CA ILE A 39 -4.08 -1.71 4.47
C ILE A 39 -2.95 -0.82 4.98
N VAL A 40 -2.68 0.27 4.28
CA VAL A 40 -1.75 1.29 4.77
C VAL A 40 -2.52 2.19 5.72
N THR A 41 -2.09 2.25 6.98
CA THR A 41 -2.75 2.98 8.06
C THR A 41 -2.60 4.49 7.93
N SER A 42 -3.56 5.24 8.47
CA SER A 42 -3.67 6.69 8.28
C SER A 42 -2.49 7.47 8.84
N GLY A 43 -2.12 8.55 8.17
CA GLY A 43 -1.06 9.46 8.61
C GLY A 43 0.37 8.91 8.51
N ASN A 44 0.55 7.72 7.93
CA ASN A 44 1.89 7.16 7.74
C ASN A 44 2.57 7.68 6.48
N GLN A 45 3.90 7.77 6.56
CA GLN A 45 4.76 8.15 5.45
C GLN A 45 5.71 7.00 5.14
N HIS A 46 5.62 6.50 3.93
CA HIS A 46 6.42 5.40 3.45
C HIS A 46 7.23 5.83 2.23
N SER A 47 8.50 5.42 2.19
CA SER A 47 9.37 5.72 1.06
C SER A 47 10.33 4.58 0.75
N ARG A 48 10.38 4.18 -0.52
CA ARG A 48 11.29 3.14 -1.04
C ARG A 48 11.18 1.82 -0.27
N GLU A 49 9.95 1.40 0.01
CA GLU A 49 9.68 0.18 0.78
C GLU A 49 8.55 -0.67 0.20
N VAL A 50 8.50 -1.92 0.64
CA VAL A 50 7.52 -2.92 0.22
C VAL A 50 6.55 -3.21 1.36
N LEU A 51 5.34 -2.70 1.23
CA LEU A 51 4.23 -2.80 2.18
C LEU A 51 3.40 -4.05 1.87
N THR A 52 3.93 -5.22 2.23
CA THR A 52 3.28 -6.52 2.00
C THR A 52 3.16 -7.28 3.31
N HIS A 53 2.09 -8.08 3.47
CA HIS A 53 2.03 -9.03 4.58
C HIS A 53 3.16 -10.06 4.43
N ALA A 54 4.04 -10.15 5.43
CA ALA A 54 5.18 -11.08 5.47
C ALA A 54 4.76 -12.57 5.45
N HIS A 55 3.48 -12.88 5.65
CA HIS A 55 2.98 -14.24 5.85
C HIS A 55 2.69 -15.03 4.56
N ARG A 56 3.04 -14.50 3.37
CA ARG A 56 2.97 -15.26 2.11
C ARG A 56 4.34 -15.56 1.50
N LEU A 57 5.42 -15.44 2.29
CA LEU A 57 6.71 -16.01 1.90
C LEU A 57 6.87 -17.39 2.52
N ILE A 58 6.98 -18.38 1.63
CA ILE A 58 7.48 -19.75 1.80
C ILE A 58 6.40 -20.81 2.11
N GLU A 59 5.82 -21.37 1.06
CA GLU A 59 5.58 -22.82 1.03
C GLU A 59 6.76 -23.46 0.29
N ILE A 60 7.49 -24.35 0.96
CA ILE A 60 8.60 -25.16 0.40
C ILE A 60 7.99 -26.39 -0.27
#